data_AF-A0A512DJ09-F1
#
_entry.id   AF-A0A512DJ09-F1
#
_cell.length_a   1.000
_cell.length_b   1.000
_cell.length_c   1.000
_cell.angle_alpha   90.00
_cell.angle_beta   90.00
_cell.angle_gamma   90.00
#
_symmetry.space_group_name_H-M   'P 1'
#
loop_
_entity.id
_entity.type
_entity.pdbx_description
1 polymer ?
#
loop_
_entity_poly.entity_id
_entity_poly.type
_entity_poly.pdbx_seq_one_letter_code
_entity_poly.pdbx_strand_id
1 'polypeptide(L)'
;MIGVANNRFFGARSWRTAKPVVLHPRFFEGFLDFVGERPFDYRKIDGWPLLDQHRYENGRELAAECRAAGIAVRWRDRTRIPRFLKSLVAERARNRHPARL
;
A
#
# COMPACT_ATOMS: atom_id res chain seq x y z
N MET A 1 5.72 2.68 -23.72
CA MET A 1 6.46 1.92 -22.70
C MET A 1 5.49 1.58 -21.58
N ILE A 2 5.08 0.32 -21.50
CA ILE A 2 4.17 -0.16 -20.46
C ILE A 2 5.00 -0.24 -19.19
N GLY A 3 4.76 0.67 -18.24
CA GLY A 3 5.42 0.67 -16.95
C GLY A 3 5.18 -0.68 -16.29
N VAL A 4 6.23 -1.51 -16.23
CA VAL A 4 6.19 -2.78 -15.53
C VAL A 4 6.03 -2.43 -14.05
N ALA A 5 4.79 -2.47 -13.57
CA ALA A 5 4.49 -2.45 -12.15
C ALA A 5 5.42 -3.46 -11.49
N ASN A 6 6.16 -3.00 -10.47
CA ASN A 6 7.25 -3.72 -9.86
C ASN A 6 6.73 -4.95 -9.09
N ASN A 7 6.35 -5.99 -9.83
CA ASN A 7 5.70 -7.20 -9.33
C ASN A 7 6.68 -8.18 -8.65
N ARG A 8 7.95 -7.79 -8.44
CA ARG A 8 9.00 -8.71 -7.95
C ARG A 8 9.27 -8.65 -6.45
N PHE A 9 8.60 -7.80 -5.69
CA PHE A 9 8.45 -8.04 -4.25
C PHE A 9 7.24 -8.95 -4.06
N PHE A 10 7.46 -10.25 -3.82
CA PHE A 10 6.39 -11.19 -3.49
C PHE A 10 5.47 -10.56 -2.43
N GLY A 11 4.30 -10.10 -2.86
CA GLY A 11 3.39 -9.36 -1.98
C GLY A 11 3.09 -10.19 -0.73
N ALA A 12 2.90 -9.52 0.40
CA ALA A 12 2.72 -10.20 1.69
C ALA A 12 1.68 -11.33 1.61
N ARG A 13 2.05 -12.54 2.06
CA ARG A 13 1.20 -13.75 2.04
C ARG A 13 0.28 -13.89 3.27
N SER A 14 0.39 -13.00 4.25
CA SER A 14 -0.50 -13.00 5.41
C SER A 14 -0.62 -11.59 5.98
N TRP A 15 -1.63 -11.36 6.83
CA TRP A 15 -1.67 -10.12 7.63
C TRP A 15 -0.41 -9.93 8.47
N ARG A 16 0.13 -11.01 9.07
CA ARG A 16 1.33 -10.96 9.89
C ARG A 16 2.52 -10.39 9.13
N THR A 17 2.70 -10.79 7.86
CA THR A 17 3.78 -10.29 7.00
C THR A 17 3.47 -8.95 6.35
N ALA A 18 2.19 -8.60 6.16
CA ALA A 18 1.78 -7.30 5.62
C ALA A 18 1.85 -6.17 6.66
N LYS A 19 1.59 -6.47 7.94
CA LYS A 19 1.47 -5.47 9.01
C LYS A 19 2.69 -4.53 9.10
N PRO A 20 3.96 -4.99 9.06
CA PRO A 20 5.12 -4.09 9.10
C PRO A 20 5.17 -3.12 7.91
N VAL A 21 4.70 -3.55 6.74
CA VAL A 21 4.62 -2.73 5.52
C VAL A 21 3.58 -1.62 5.69
N VAL A 22 2.37 -1.99 6.11
CA VAL A 22 1.27 -1.04 6.31
C VAL A 22 1.58 -0.04 7.43
N LEU A 23 2.32 -0.47 8.45
CA LEU A 23 2.80 0.41 9.52
C LEU A 23 3.98 1.29 9.09
N HIS A 24 4.57 1.15 7.91
CA HIS A 24 5.74 1.94 7.54
C HIS A 24 5.40 3.44 7.41
N PRO A 25 6.22 4.39 7.90
CA PRO A 25 5.95 5.82 7.79
C PRO A 25 5.67 6.28 6.35
N ARG A 26 6.53 5.86 5.41
CA ARG A 26 6.35 6.18 3.98
C ARG A 26 5.10 5.57 3.37
N PHE A 27 4.66 4.38 3.84
CA PHE A 27 3.39 3.80 3.41
C PHE A 27 2.22 4.68 3.80
N PHE A 28 2.21 5.12 5.06
CA PHE A 28 1.16 6.00 5.55
C PHE A 28 1.17 7.36 4.83
N GLU A 29 2.36 7.92 4.58
CA GLU A 29 2.51 9.15 3.80
C GLU A 29 1.96 9.01 2.38
N GLY A 30 2.32 7.94 1.67
CA GLY A 30 1.79 7.67 0.33
C GLY A 30 0.27 7.51 0.33
N PHE A 31 -0.27 6.78 1.31
CA PHE A 31 -1.71 6.63 1.48
C PHE A 31 -2.40 8.01 1.61
N LEU A 32 -1.89 8.86 2.51
CA LEU A 32 -2.45 10.20 2.73
C LEU A 32 -2.28 11.12 1.53
N ASP A 33 -1.12 11.12 0.87
CA ASP A 33 -0.88 11.96 -0.30
C ASP A 33 -1.85 11.59 -1.44
N PHE A 34 -2.17 10.30 -1.63
CA PHE A 34 -3.18 9.89 -2.63
C PHE A 34 -4.60 10.30 -2.23
N VAL A 35 -4.99 10.08 -0.97
CA VAL A 35 -6.31 10.48 -0.45
C VAL A 35 -6.50 11.98 -0.55
N GLY A 36 -5.47 12.76 -0.26
CA GLY A 36 -5.43 14.22 -0.41
C GLY A 36 -5.17 14.70 -1.84
N GLU A 37 -5.27 13.82 -2.84
CA GLU A 37 -5.17 14.14 -4.28
C GLU A 37 -3.87 14.83 -4.69
N ARG A 38 -2.80 14.66 -3.91
CA ARG A 38 -1.49 15.18 -4.27
C ARG A 38 -0.93 14.36 -5.43
N PRO A 39 -0.39 14.98 -6.49
CA PRO A 39 0.20 14.26 -7.60
C PRO A 39 1.41 13.42 -7.13
N PHE A 40 1.79 12.43 -7.94
CA PHE A 40 3.01 11.68 -7.68
C PHE A 40 4.22 12.53 -8.05
N ASP A 41 5.09 12.80 -7.07
CA ASP A 41 6.31 13.58 -7.26
C ASP A 41 7.52 12.64 -7.25
N TYR A 42 8.03 12.32 -8.45
CA TYR A 42 9.22 11.46 -8.61
C TYR A 42 10.46 12.08 -7.96
N ARG A 43 10.63 13.40 -8.09
CA ARG A 43 11.80 14.10 -7.54
C ARG A 43 11.84 14.04 -6.02
N LYS A 44 10.66 14.08 -5.38
CA LYS A 44 10.53 13.93 -3.92
C LYS A 44 11.08 12.58 -3.44
N ILE A 45 10.86 11.50 -4.19
CA ILE A 45 11.19 10.14 -3.75
C ILE A 45 12.57 9.67 -4.24
N ASP A 46 13.13 10.28 -5.28
CA ASP A 46 14.44 9.91 -5.85
C ASP A 46 15.57 9.96 -4.80
N GLY A 47 15.47 10.85 -3.81
CA GLY A 47 16.42 10.97 -2.71
C GLY A 47 16.23 9.94 -1.59
N TRP A 48 15.22 9.08 -1.65
CA TRP A 48 14.92 8.11 -0.59
C TRP A 48 15.58 6.76 -0.84
N PRO A 49 15.86 5.97 0.22
CA PRO A 49 16.19 4.57 0.07
C PRO A 49 15.12 3.82 -0.75
N LEU A 50 15.52 2.85 -1.56
CA LEU A 50 14.61 2.09 -2.43
C LEU A 50 13.44 1.46 -1.65
N LEU A 51 13.70 0.97 -0.42
CA LEU A 51 12.65 0.46 0.45
C LEU A 51 11.58 1.53 0.73
N ASP A 52 11.98 2.74 1.05
CA ASP A 52 11.08 3.86 1.37
C ASP A 52 10.23 4.27 0.17
N GLN A 53 10.83 4.28 -1.03
CA GLN A 53 10.12 4.51 -2.30
C GLN A 53 9.02 3.48 -2.49
N HIS A 54 9.33 2.19 -2.39
CA HIS A 54 8.33 1.12 -2.51
C HIS A 54 7.26 1.18 -1.43
N ARG A 55 7.62 1.56 -0.20
CA ARG A 55 6.61 1.71 0.87
C ARG A 55 5.65 2.83 0.52
N TYR A 56 6.14 3.97 0.05
CA TYR A 56 5.31 5.08 -0.41
C TYR A 56 4.39 4.71 -1.56
N GLU A 57 4.93 4.08 -2.60
CA GLU A 57 4.17 3.58 -3.75
C GLU A 57 3.05 2.62 -3.31
N ASN A 58 3.37 1.61 -2.49
CA ASN A 58 2.38 0.68 -1.96
C ASN A 58 1.24 1.38 -1.19
N GLY A 59 1.56 2.46 -0.46
CA GLY A 59 0.57 3.26 0.25
C GLY A 59 -0.41 3.94 -0.70
N ARG A 60 0.11 4.55 -1.77
CA ARG A 60 -0.70 5.17 -2.83
C ARG A 60 -1.56 4.15 -3.56
N GLU A 61 -0.99 3.01 -3.92
CA GLU A 61 -1.72 1.92 -4.59
C GLU A 61 -2.90 1.42 -3.74
N LEU A 62 -2.70 1.19 -2.44
CA LEU A 62 -3.78 0.74 -1.57
C LEU A 62 -4.90 1.79 -1.44
N ALA A 63 -4.54 3.07 -1.39
CA ALA A 63 -5.52 4.16 -1.39
C ALA A 63 -6.30 4.24 -2.72
N ALA A 64 -5.63 4.01 -3.85
CA ALA A 64 -6.26 3.94 -5.17
C ALA A 64 -7.27 2.81 -5.26
N GLU A 65 -6.93 1.62 -4.76
CA GLU A 65 -7.85 0.48 -4.69
C GLU A 65 -9.06 0.78 -3.82
N CYS A 66 -8.86 1.42 -2.66
CA CYS A 66 -9.95 1.84 -1.80
C CYS A 66 -10.89 2.80 -2.53
N ARG A 67 -10.35 3.80 -3.24
CA ARG A 67 -11.15 4.74 -4.06
C ARG A 67 -11.91 4.03 -5.18
N ALA A 68 -11.25 3.13 -5.91
CA ALA A 68 -11.87 2.35 -6.99
C ALA A 68 -13.02 1.44 -6.48
N ALA A 69 -12.91 0.95 -5.25
CA ALA A 69 -13.94 0.16 -4.58
C ALA A 69 -15.04 1.01 -3.88
N GLY A 70 -14.98 2.36 -3.98
CA GLY A 70 -15.91 3.25 -3.29
C GLY A 70 -15.76 3.27 -1.76
N ILE A 71 -14.62 2.81 -1.24
CA ILE A 71 -14.35 2.71 0.20
C ILE A 71 -13.73 4.01 0.69
N ALA A 72 -14.50 4.79 1.45
CA ALA A 72 -13.99 5.98 2.13
C ALA A 72 -13.17 5.59 3.38
N VAL A 73 -11.89 5.95 3.38
CA VAL A 73 -10.96 5.62 4.46
C VAL A 73 -10.57 6.85 5.27
N ARG A 74 -10.89 6.84 6.57
CA ARG A 74 -10.37 7.81 7.53
C ARG A 74 -9.28 7.16 8.38
N TRP A 75 -8.03 7.31 7.96
CA TRP A 75 -6.86 6.79 8.66
C TRP A 75 -5.95 7.94 9.09
N ARG A 76 -6.07 8.37 10.36
CA ARG A 76 -5.39 9.57 10.88
C ARG A 76 -4.11 9.29 11.64
N ASP A 77 -3.95 8.08 12.13
CA ASP A 77 -2.82 7.64 12.93
C ASP A 77 -2.29 6.35 12.32
N ARG A 78 -1.05 6.41 11.82
CA ARG A 78 -0.32 5.28 11.22
C ARG A 78 -0.42 4.00 12.05
N THR A 79 -0.40 4.12 13.37
CA THR A 79 -0.39 2.96 14.29
C THR A 79 -1.78 2.35 14.48
N ARG A 80 -2.85 3.10 14.18
CA ARG A 80 -4.25 2.68 14.34
C ARG A 80 -4.86 2.32 12.99
N ILE A 81 -4.45 1.16 12.47
CA ILE A 81 -4.92 0.67 11.18
C ILE A 81 -6.44 0.38 11.22
N PRO A 82 -7.26 0.99 10.34
CA PRO A 82 -8.69 0.72 10.29
C PRO A 82 -9.00 -0.75 10.02
N ARG A 83 -10.06 -1.28 10.66
CA ARG A 83 -10.42 -2.71 10.58
C ARG A 83 -10.65 -3.18 9.15
N PHE A 84 -11.37 -2.41 8.34
CA PHE A 84 -11.64 -2.77 6.95
C PHE A 84 -10.35 -2.79 6.11
N LEU A 85 -9.40 -1.90 6.39
CA LEU A 85 -8.13 -1.80 5.66
C LEU A 85 -7.25 -3.02 5.97
N LYS A 86 -7.27 -3.46 7.23
CA LYS A 86 -6.72 -4.76 7.63
C LYS A 86 -7.39 -5.92 6.89
N SER A 87 -8.73 -5.95 6.77
CA SER A 87 -9.45 -7.00 6.06
C SER A 87 -9.07 -7.05 4.58
N LEU A 88 -9.06 -5.91 3.89
CA LEU A 88 -8.66 -5.79 2.48
C LEU A 88 -7.24 -6.30 2.26
N VAL A 89 -6.28 -5.86 3.08
CA VAL A 89 -4.89 -6.31 2.98
C VAL A 89 -4.75 -7.81 3.27
N ALA A 90 -5.50 -8.34 4.25
CA ALA A 90 -5.51 -9.76 4.58
C ALA A 90 -6.13 -10.60 3.45
N GLU A 91 -7.16 -10.10 2.78
CA GLU A 91 -7.77 -10.72 1.60
C GLU A 91 -6.81 -10.75 0.41
N ARG A 92 -6.17 -9.62 0.07
CA ARG A 92 -5.09 -9.59 -0.94
C ARG A 92 -4.01 -10.60 -0.64
N ALA A 93 -3.62 -10.72 0.63
CA ALA A 93 -2.62 -11.67 1.07
C ALA A 93 -3.06 -13.14 0.91
N ARG A 94 -4.34 -13.44 1.17
CA ARG A 94 -4.93 -14.76 0.94
C ARG A 94 -4.99 -15.11 -0.55
N ASN A 95 -5.41 -14.18 -1.39
CA ASN A 95 -5.55 -14.40 -2.85
C ASN A 95 -4.21 -14.57 -3.57
N ARG A 96 -3.08 -14.21 -2.93
CA ARG A 96 -1.72 -14.48 -3.44
C ARG A 96 -1.22 -15.88 -3.12
N HIS A 97 -1.84 -16.60 -2.19
CA HIS A 97 -1.58 -18.03 -2.12
C HIS A 97 -2.22 -18.63 -3.36
N PRO A 98 -1.45 -19.26 -4.26
CA PRO A 98 -2.08 -20.08 -5.26
C PRO A 98 -3.00 -21.04 -4.51
N ALA A 99 -4.23 -21.19 -5.01
CA ALA A 99 -5.02 -22.36 -4.65
C ALA A 99 -4.07 -23.55 -4.76
N ARG A 100 -3.96 -24.34 -3.69
CA ARG A 100 -3.36 -25.67 -3.80
C ARG A 100 -4.19 -26.41 -4.85
N LEU A 101 -3.73 -26.36 -6.10
CA LEU A 101 -4.04 -27.30 -7.16
C LEU A 101 -2.82 -28.22 -7.25
#